data_AF-A0A383F040-F1
#
_entry.id   AF-A0A383F040-F1
#
_cell.length_a   1.000
_cell.length_b   1.000
_cell.length_c   1.000
_cell.angle_alpha   90.00
_cell.angle_beta   90.00
_cell.angle_gamma   90.00
#
_symmetry.space_group_name_H-M   'P 1'
#
loop_
_entity.id
_entity.type
_entity.pdbx_description
1 polymer ?
#
loop_
_entity_poly.entity_id
_entity_poly.type
_entity_poly.pdbx_seq_one_letter_code
_entity_poly.pdbx_strand_id
1 'polypeptide(L)'
;MSDSNAFQFGDYVILFDRRERQYMFVLEKDGSFESHIGNIDHGELCGQKEGTWFRTKTGHWMAAFRPTKAEYMLNMKRIATVVYP
;
A
#
# COMPACT_ATOMS: atom_id res chain seq x y z
N MET A 1 -6.00 -1.84 26.18
CA MET A 1 -5.81 -0.80 25.15
C MET A 1 -6.04 -1.46 23.82
N SER A 2 -7.22 -1.29 23.24
CA SER A 2 -7.51 -1.85 21.92
C SER A 2 -6.71 -1.04 20.90
N ASP A 3 -5.67 -1.65 20.33
CA ASP A 3 -4.91 -1.04 19.24
C ASP A 3 -5.79 -0.95 17.99
N SER A 4 -6.66 0.06 17.92
CA SER A 4 -7.58 0.31 16.82
C SER A 4 -6.88 0.77 15.52
N ASN A 5 -5.57 0.53 15.38
CA ASN A 5 -4.78 0.98 14.23
C ASN A 5 -4.41 -0.13 13.24
N ALA A 6 -5.08 -1.28 13.32
CA ALA A 6 -4.95 -2.34 12.34
C ALA A 6 -5.61 -1.95 11.01
N PHE A 7 -5.04 -2.37 9.88
CA PHE A 7 -5.66 -2.20 8.57
C PHE A 7 -6.92 -3.06 8.44
N GLN A 8 -7.91 -2.55 7.72
CA GLN A 8 -9.12 -3.26 7.35
C GLN A 8 -9.33 -3.24 5.83
N PHE A 9 -10.08 -4.21 5.32
CA PHE A 9 -10.54 -4.15 3.94
C PHE A 9 -11.38 -2.88 3.72
N GLY A 10 -11.14 -2.18 2.61
CA GLY A 10 -11.68 -0.85 2.31
C GLY A 10 -10.75 0.29 2.71
N ASP A 11 -9.73 0.06 3.54
CA ASP A 11 -8.76 1.10 3.87
C ASP A 11 -7.89 1.44 2.65
N TYR A 12 -7.58 2.73 2.49
CA TYR A 12 -6.51 3.15 1.62
C TYR A 12 -5.16 2.85 2.28
N VAL A 13 -4.27 2.23 1.54
CA VAL A 13 -2.92 1.89 1.98
C VAL A 13 -1.92 2.52 1.02
N ILE A 14 -0.82 3.03 1.59
CA ILE A 14 0.36 3.43 0.85
C ILE A 14 1.53 2.54 1.28
N LEU A 15 2.17 1.89 0.30
CA LEU A 15 3.40 1.15 0.50
C LEU A 15 4.61 1.99 0.09
N PHE A 16 5.62 1.99 0.94
CA PHE A 16 6.92 2.61 0.71
C PHE A 16 7.99 1.54 0.53
N ASP A 17 8.73 1.60 -0.57
CA ASP A 17 9.96 0.82 -0.70
C ASP A 17 11.17 1.56 -0.10
N ARG A 18 12.33 0.89 -0.04
CA ARG A 18 13.59 1.50 0.44
C ARG A 18 14.14 2.62 -0.45
N ARG A 19 13.54 2.83 -1.63
CA ARG A 19 13.89 3.89 -2.58
C ARG A 19 12.86 5.03 -2.55
N GLU A 20 12.05 5.08 -1.50
CA GLU A 20 10.99 6.08 -1.27
C GLU A 20 9.92 6.11 -2.36
N ARG A 21 9.77 5.01 -3.11
CA ARG A 21 8.67 4.86 -4.07
C ARG A 21 7.39 4.56 -3.32
N GLN A 22 6.34 5.28 -3.71
CA GLN A 22 5.02 5.20 -3.11
C GLN A 22 4.07 4.44 -4.04
N TYR A 23 3.34 3.50 -3.46
CA TYR A 23 2.28 2.75 -4.15
C TYR A 23 1.01 2.82 -3.34
N MET A 24 -0.02 3.45 -3.89
CA MET A 24 -1.30 3.65 -3.22
C MET A 24 -2.36 2.75 -3.83
N PHE A 25 -3.11 2.04 -2.99
CA PHE A 25 -4.20 1.15 -3.39
C PHE A 25 -5.24 1.04 -2.27
N VAL A 26 -6.39 0.45 -2.60
CA VAL A 26 -7.43 0.11 -1.62
C VAL A 26 -7.26 -1.35 -1.21
N LEU A 27 -7.35 -1.63 0.08
CA LEU A 27 -7.25 -2.99 0.60
C LEU A 27 -8.50 -3.78 0.26
N GLU A 28 -8.43 -4.70 -0.68
CA GLU A 28 -9.56 -5.52 -1.12
C GLU A 28 -9.47 -6.96 -0.60
N LYS A 29 -10.62 -7.56 -0.27
CA LYS A 29 -10.68 -8.98 0.07
C LYS A 29 -10.28 -9.82 -1.14
N ASP A 30 -9.42 -10.81 -0.92
CA ASP A 30 -8.86 -11.69 -1.96
C ASP A 30 -8.04 -10.97 -3.07
N GLY A 31 -7.76 -9.67 -2.88
CA GLY A 31 -6.91 -8.89 -3.76
C GLY A 31 -5.41 -9.01 -3.43
N SER A 32 -4.58 -8.49 -4.32
CA SER A 32 -3.14 -8.41 -4.12
C SER A 32 -2.57 -7.12 -4.72
N PHE A 33 -1.58 -6.56 -4.04
CA PHE A 33 -0.76 -5.49 -4.58
C PHE A 33 0.27 -6.08 -5.54
N GLU A 34 0.38 -5.52 -6.75
CA GLU A 34 1.37 -5.93 -7.75
C GLU A 34 2.28 -4.76 -8.16
N SER A 35 3.57 -5.06 -8.29
CA SER A 35 4.57 -4.13 -8.80
C SER A 35 5.71 -4.85 -9.51
N HIS A 36 6.59 -4.10 -10.17
CA HIS A 36 7.79 -4.64 -10.79
C HIS A 36 8.80 -5.22 -9.78
N ILE A 37 8.66 -4.92 -8.48
CA ILE A 37 9.48 -5.49 -7.39
C ILE A 37 8.73 -6.57 -6.59
N GLY A 38 7.69 -7.16 -7.17
CA GLY A 38 6.92 -8.27 -6.60
C GLY A 38 5.55 -7.85 -6.08
N ASN A 39 4.89 -8.80 -5.42
CA ASN A 39 3.52 -8.69 -4.94
C ASN A 39 3.39 -9.01 -3.45
N ILE A 40 2.30 -8.53 -2.86
CA ILE A 40 1.88 -8.81 -1.47
C ILE A 40 0.37 -9.04 -1.47
N ASP A 41 -0.10 -10.11 -0.85
CA ASP A 41 -1.53 -10.42 -0.80
C ASP A 41 -2.20 -9.48 0.22
N HIS A 42 -3.37 -8.91 -0.11
CA HIS A 42 -4.05 -7.93 0.77
C HIS A 42 -4.42 -8.52 2.13
N GLY A 43 -4.67 -9.82 2.19
CA GLY A 43 -4.90 -10.55 3.43
C GLY A 43 -3.69 -10.54 4.38
N GLU A 44 -2.47 -10.36 3.88
CA GLU A 44 -1.28 -10.22 4.73
C GLU A 44 -1.24 -8.87 5.44
N LEU A 45 -1.75 -7.81 4.79
CA LEU A 45 -1.81 -6.47 5.38
C LEU A 45 -2.99 -6.32 6.33
N CYS A 46 -4.14 -6.93 6.01
CA CYS A 46 -5.34 -6.83 6.83
C CYS A 46 -5.08 -7.36 8.25
N GLY A 47 -5.49 -6.61 9.27
CA GLY A 47 -5.25 -6.96 10.67
C GLY A 47 -3.87 -6.59 11.21
N GLN A 48 -2.92 -6.23 10.34
CA GLN A 48 -1.62 -5.70 10.78
C GLN A 48 -1.70 -4.22 11.09
N LYS A 49 -0.82 -3.75 11.98
CA LYS A 49 -0.76 -2.34 12.35
C LYS A 49 -0.05 -1.52 11.29
N GLU A 50 -0.43 -0.26 11.21
CA GLU A 50 0.33 0.75 10.47
C GLU A 50 1.81 0.78 10.88
N GLY A 51 2.71 1.02 9.91
CA GLY A 51 4.16 1.01 10.11
C GLY A 51 4.80 -0.39 10.11
N THR A 52 4.02 -1.43 9.88
CA THR A 52 4.53 -2.80 9.72
C THR A 52 5.29 -2.94 8.41
N TRP A 53 6.39 -3.68 8.46
CA TRP A 53 7.20 -4.05 7.30
C TRP A 53 6.73 -5.38 6.73
N PHE A 54 6.49 -5.39 5.42
CA PHE A 54 6.08 -6.54 4.64
C PHE A 54 7.17 -6.90 3.64
N ARG A 55 7.23 -8.18 3.29
CA ARG A 55 8.17 -8.68 2.30
C ARG A 55 7.39 -9.14 1.07
N THR A 56 7.75 -8.63 -0.10
CA THR A 56 7.19 -9.11 -1.36
C THR A 56 7.63 -10.55 -1.62
N LYS A 57 6.91 -11.29 -2.47
CA LYS A 57 7.28 -12.67 -2.86
C LYS A 57 8.67 -12.77 -3.52
N THR A 58 9.16 -11.67 -4.11
CA THR A 58 10.52 -11.56 -4.68
C THR A 58 11.57 -11.09 -3.65
N GLY A 59 11.16 -10.82 -2.42
CA GLY A 59 12.05 -10.60 -1.28
C GLY A 59 12.31 -9.14 -0.90
N HIS A 60 11.64 -8.17 -1.52
CA HIS A 60 11.81 -6.74 -1.23
C HIS A 60 11.00 -6.32 -0.01
N TRP A 61 11.57 -5.42 0.80
CA TRP A 61 10.92 -4.86 1.98
C TRP A 61 10.11 -3.62 1.61
N MET A 62 8.87 -3.57 2.11
CA MET A 62 7.96 -2.45 1.97
C MET A 62 7.31 -2.12 3.30
N ALA A 63 7.14 -0.84 3.61
CA ALA A 63 6.44 -0.40 4.82
C ALA A 63 5.04 0.12 4.46
N ALA A 64 4.02 -0.30 5.22
CA ALA A 64 2.63 0.07 4.95
C ALA A 64 2.12 1.16 5.90
N PHE A 65 1.49 2.20 5.33
CA PHE A 65 0.89 3.30 6.06
C PHE A 65 -0.51 3.64 5.54
N ARG A 66 -1.28 4.43 6.30
CA ARG A 66 -2.46 5.10 5.76
C ARG A 66 -2.01 6.40 5.08
N PRO A 67 -2.55 6.72 3.90
CA PRO A 67 -2.17 7.94 3.21
C PRO A 67 -2.69 9.15 3.98
N THR A 68 -1.83 10.16 4.11
CA THR A 68 -2.21 11.49 4.54
C THR A 68 -3.05 12.18 3.46
N LYS A 69 -3.76 13.26 3.83
CA LYS A 69 -4.54 14.08 2.88
C LYS A 69 -3.69 14.60 1.71
N ALA A 70 -2.43 14.95 1.96
CA ALA A 70 -1.50 15.42 0.94
C ALA A 70 -1.13 14.29 -0.04
N GLU A 71 -0.83 13.09 0.47
CA GLU A 71 -0.51 11.92 -0.35
C GLU A 71 -1.70 11.44 -1.17
N TYR A 72 -2.91 11.49 -0.59
CA TYR A 72 -4.15 11.23 -1.32
C TYR A 72 -4.32 12.19 -2.50
N MET A 73 -4.11 13.50 -2.28
CA MET A 73 -4.19 14.52 -3.34
C MET A 73 -3.11 14.36 -4.42
N LEU A 74 -1.87 14.03 -4.02
CA LEU A 74 -0.74 13.80 -4.94
C LEU A 74 -0.95 12.55 -5.80
N ASN A 75 -1.41 11.45 -5.19
CA ASN A 75 -1.67 10.21 -5.92
C ASN A 75 -2.91 10.30 -6.81
N MET A 76 -3.98 11.01 -6.40
CA MET A 76 -5.11 11.30 -7.28
C MET A 76 -4.68 12.07 -8.54
N LYS A 77 -3.76 13.04 -8.42
CA LYS A 77 -3.21 13.73 -9.59
C LYS A 77 -2.41 12.81 -10.52
N ARG A 78 -1.86 11.70 -10.03
CA ARG A 78 -1.10 10.71 -10.84
C ARG A 78 -1.97 9.61 -11.45
N ILE A 79 -3.21 9.41 -11.00
CA ILE A 79 -4.20 8.55 -11.67
C ILE A 79 -4.72 9.22 -12.96
N ALA A 80 -4.36 10.49 -13.24
CA ALA A 80 -4.45 11.05 -14.58
C ALA A 80 -3.52 10.24 -15.50
N THR A 81 -4.11 9.33 -16.28
CA THR A 81 -3.46 8.43 -17.24
C THR A 81 -2.28 9.09 -17.93
N VAL A 82 -1.07 8.58 -17.70
CA VAL A 82 0.07 8.89 -18.57
C VAL A 82 -0.11 8.07 -19.84
N VAL A 83 -0.82 8.64 -20.82
CA VAL A 83 -0.78 8.14 -22.20
C VAL A 83 0.59 8.51 -22.76
N TYR A 84 1.42 7.51 -23.06
CA TYR A 84 2.59 7.71 -23.92
C TYR A 84 2.15 7.56 -25.38
N PRO A 85 2.60 8.44 -26.30
CA PRO A 85 2.34 8.32 -27.73
C PRO A 85 3.03 7.10 -28.35
#